data_AF-A0A1B8DZR2-F1
#
_entry.id   AF-A0A1B8DZR2-F1
#
_cell.length_a   1.000
_cell.length_b   1.000
_cell.length_c   1.000
_cell.angle_alpha   90.00
_cell.angle_beta   90.00
_cell.angle_gamma   90.00
#
_symmetry.space_group_name_H-M   'P 1'
#
loop_
_entity.id
_entity.type
_entity.pdbx_description
1 polymer ?
#
loop_
_entity_poly.entity_id
_entity_poly.type
_entity_poly.pdbx_seq_one_letter_code
_entity_poly.pdbx_strand_id
1 'polypeptide(L)'
;MALTQCANICDPTPQLREKAETPSSDPKINDLERAIEDDFATIREKYATPKYPIVLAHGLMGFDKLKFAGDFIPGVEYWRGIVEALEANGVEVITASVPPSASIEERALKLGQDIAQKANGRSVNIVAHSMGGLDARYMISRLKPENVEVLSLTTVATPHRGSAFADFLFDEIGPANLPTLYKIFEGVGLGTGAFSQLTTKFMIEEFNPKTPDKPGVRYFSYGADVQPSFWSAFKQPHKVVEKMEGPNDGLVSVGSSKWGTYKGTLVDVSHLDLINWSAIRVFMSKVNGGKRRFNAIAFYLDIADMLAKEGL
;
A
#
# COMPACT_ATOMS: atom_id res chain seq x y z
N MET A 1 -65.54 4.52 28.83
CA MET A 1 -64.55 4.66 27.75
C MET A 1 -63.21 4.98 28.40
N ALA A 2 -62.39 3.96 28.60
CA ALA A 2 -61.01 4.10 29.07
C ALA A 2 -60.14 3.58 27.92
N LEU A 3 -59.26 4.42 27.39
CA LEU A 3 -58.24 4.01 26.43
C LEU A 3 -56.89 4.44 26.96
N THR A 4 -56.17 3.42 27.41
CA THR A 4 -54.76 3.35 27.74
C THR A 4 -53.92 3.67 26.51
N GLN A 5 -52.90 4.52 26.62
CA GLN A 5 -51.86 4.61 25.59
C GLN A 5 -50.48 4.56 26.23
N CYS A 6 -49.74 3.53 25.83
CA CYS A 6 -48.42 3.15 26.30
C CYS A 6 -47.38 4.21 25.94
N ALA A 7 -46.48 4.51 26.88
CA ALA A 7 -45.27 5.27 26.64
C ALA A 7 -44.24 4.37 25.92
N ASN A 8 -43.83 4.76 24.71
CA ASN A 8 -42.64 4.22 24.05
C ASN A 8 -41.40 4.90 24.63
N ILE A 9 -40.54 4.11 25.27
CA ILE A 9 -39.18 4.47 25.65
C ILE A 9 -38.32 4.24 24.41
N CYS A 10 -37.75 5.29 23.83
CA CYS A 10 -36.69 5.19 22.84
C CYS A 10 -35.35 5.53 23.49
N ASP A 11 -34.44 4.55 23.47
CA ASP A 11 -33.02 4.67 23.79
C ASP A 11 -32.31 5.70 22.89
N PRO A 12 -31.35 6.49 23.42
CA PRO A 12 -30.52 7.36 22.59
C PRO A 12 -29.29 6.60 22.07
N THR A 13 -29.30 6.23 20.81
CA THR A 13 -28.09 5.79 20.08
C THR A 13 -27.14 6.99 19.93
N PRO A 14 -25.83 6.88 20.23
CA PRO A 14 -24.90 7.99 20.03
C PRO A 14 -24.65 8.19 18.53
N GLN A 15 -25.16 9.29 17.97
CA GLN A 15 -24.80 9.73 16.63
C GLN A 15 -23.34 10.18 16.63
N LEU A 16 -22.48 9.45 15.91
CA LEU A 16 -21.15 9.88 15.53
C LEU A 16 -21.28 11.23 14.78
N ARG A 17 -20.75 12.30 15.37
CA ARG A 17 -20.66 13.60 14.70
C ARG A 17 -19.70 13.48 13.52
N GLU A 18 -20.27 13.46 12.32
CA GLU A 18 -19.57 13.71 11.07
C GLU A 18 -18.91 15.10 11.16
N LYS A 19 -17.57 15.14 11.16
CA LYS A 19 -16.85 16.42 11.05
C LYS A 19 -17.01 16.90 9.61
N ALA A 20 -17.56 18.10 9.44
CA ALA A 20 -17.59 18.77 8.15
C ALA A 20 -16.17 18.96 7.61
N GLU A 21 -15.93 18.48 6.40
CA GLU A 21 -14.67 18.64 5.66
C GLU A 21 -14.48 20.11 5.29
N THR A 22 -13.37 20.71 5.74
CA THR A 22 -12.93 22.02 5.24
C THR A 22 -12.25 21.85 3.89
N PRO A 23 -12.65 22.59 2.84
CA PRO A 23 -12.06 22.47 1.51
C PRO A 23 -10.56 22.80 1.55
N SER A 24 -9.77 21.99 0.84
CA SER A 24 -8.33 22.15 0.75
C SER A 24 -7.95 23.39 -0.06
N SER A 25 -6.80 23.99 0.25
CA SER A 25 -6.26 25.16 -0.45
C SER A 25 -5.76 24.86 -1.87
N ASP A 26 -5.60 23.59 -2.24
CA ASP A 26 -5.24 23.18 -3.60
C ASP A 26 -6.50 22.69 -4.34
N PRO A 27 -6.89 23.33 -5.46
CA PRO A 27 -8.08 22.93 -6.22
C PRO A 27 -8.01 21.48 -6.73
N LYS A 28 -6.82 20.88 -6.89
CA LYS A 28 -6.67 19.47 -7.27
C LYS A 28 -7.01 18.50 -6.14
N ILE A 29 -6.91 18.93 -4.89
CA ILE A 29 -7.21 18.11 -3.70
C ILE A 29 -8.72 17.99 -3.50
N ASN A 30 -9.49 18.98 -3.93
CA ASN A 30 -10.95 18.98 -3.79
C ASN A 30 -11.66 17.90 -4.64
N ASP A 31 -10.96 17.29 -5.60
CA ASP A 31 -11.45 16.16 -6.41
C ASP A 31 -11.16 14.79 -5.75
N LEU A 32 -10.43 14.76 -4.64
CA LEU A 32 -10.13 13.54 -3.90
C LEU A 32 -11.26 13.22 -2.91
N GLU A 33 -11.86 12.04 -3.06
CA GLU A 33 -12.97 11.54 -2.21
C GLU A 33 -12.69 11.60 -0.70
N ARG A 34 -11.43 11.47 -0.29
CA ARG A 34 -10.96 11.75 1.07
C ARG A 34 -9.48 12.09 1.05
N ALA A 35 -9.15 13.38 1.15
CA ALA A 35 -7.77 13.84 1.24
C ALA A 35 -7.24 13.75 2.67
N ILE A 36 -6.03 13.22 2.83
CA ILE A 36 -5.31 13.10 4.10
C ILE A 36 -4.06 13.98 4.00
N GLU A 37 -4.14 15.17 4.58
CA GLU A 37 -3.06 16.17 4.49
C GLU A 37 -2.03 16.06 5.60
N ASP A 38 -2.47 15.93 6.86
CA ASP A 38 -1.58 15.96 8.01
C ASP A 38 -1.98 15.04 9.18
N ASP A 39 -3.00 14.18 9.00
CA ASP A 39 -3.43 13.19 9.99
C ASP A 39 -2.27 12.34 10.53
N PHE A 40 -1.27 12.08 9.67
CA PHE A 40 -0.08 11.27 9.98
C PHE A 40 1.21 12.11 10.03
N ALA A 41 1.12 13.42 10.27
CA ALA A 41 2.28 14.27 10.42
C ALA A 41 3.13 13.92 11.66
N THR A 42 2.48 13.45 12.73
CA THR A 42 3.09 13.18 14.04
C THR A 42 2.68 11.82 14.59
N ILE A 43 3.59 11.21 15.37
CA ILE A 43 3.30 9.96 16.08
C ILE A 43 2.47 10.32 17.33
N ARG A 44 1.31 9.68 17.50
CA ARG A 44 0.44 9.85 18.67
C ARG A 44 1.05 9.17 19.90
N GLU A 45 0.64 9.60 21.09
CA GLU A 45 1.09 8.97 22.35
C GLU A 45 0.65 7.51 22.49
N LYS A 46 -0.50 7.14 21.90
CA LYS A 46 -1.08 5.81 22.00
C LYS A 46 -1.74 5.36 20.71
N TYR A 47 -1.45 4.12 20.34
CA TYR A 47 -2.11 3.36 19.29
C TYR A 47 -2.64 2.05 19.89
N ALA A 48 -3.83 1.62 19.49
CA ALA A 48 -4.33 0.29 19.82
C ALA A 48 -3.54 -0.78 19.06
N THR A 49 -3.34 -1.93 19.69
CA THR A 49 -2.63 -3.07 19.13
C THR A 49 -3.66 -4.05 18.57
N PRO A 50 -3.53 -4.51 17.31
CA PRO A 50 -4.43 -5.49 16.73
C PRO A 50 -4.27 -6.85 17.41
N LYS A 51 -5.33 -7.65 17.37
CA LYS A 51 -5.37 -8.99 17.96
C LYS A 51 -4.52 -9.98 17.18
N TYR A 52 -4.45 -9.82 15.85
CA TYR A 52 -3.76 -10.76 14.97
C TYR A 52 -2.47 -10.13 14.39
N PRO A 53 -1.42 -10.93 14.11
CA PRO A 53 -0.16 -10.43 13.55
C PRO A 53 -0.37 -9.66 12.23
N ILE A 54 0.47 -8.65 12.02
CA ILE A 54 0.54 -7.93 10.75
C ILE A 54 1.65 -8.53 9.88
N VAL A 55 1.28 -9.00 8.69
CA VAL A 55 2.20 -9.34 7.62
C VAL A 55 2.48 -8.12 6.77
N LEU A 56 3.75 -7.75 6.62
CA LEU A 56 4.18 -6.70 5.70
C LEU A 56 4.65 -7.31 4.38
N ALA A 57 3.90 -7.04 3.30
CA ALA A 57 4.17 -7.54 1.95
C ALA A 57 4.73 -6.45 1.03
N HIS A 58 6.01 -6.57 0.65
CA HIS A 58 6.71 -5.56 -0.15
C HIS A 58 6.35 -5.62 -1.64
N GLY A 59 6.54 -4.50 -2.34
CA GLY A 59 6.31 -4.38 -3.78
C GLY A 59 7.49 -4.83 -4.67
N LEU A 60 7.43 -4.39 -5.93
CA LEU A 60 8.46 -4.61 -6.95
C LEU A 60 9.80 -3.99 -6.51
N MET A 61 10.89 -4.70 -6.80
CA MET A 61 12.27 -4.41 -6.35
C MET A 61 12.44 -4.31 -4.83
N GLY A 62 11.45 -4.77 -4.05
CA GLY A 62 11.58 -4.84 -2.60
C GLY A 62 12.47 -6.00 -2.13
N PHE A 63 12.97 -5.88 -0.90
CA PHE A 63 13.84 -6.82 -0.22
C PHE A 63 13.54 -6.79 1.27
N ASP A 64 13.73 -7.88 2.01
CA ASP A 64 13.51 -7.86 3.47
C ASP A 64 14.61 -7.04 4.16
N LYS A 65 15.87 -7.50 4.09
CA LYS A 65 17.07 -6.75 4.49
C LYS A 65 18.23 -7.02 3.52
N LEU A 66 18.78 -5.97 2.92
CA LEU A 66 20.03 -6.03 2.15
C LEU A 66 21.21 -5.71 3.06
N LYS A 67 22.03 -6.71 3.39
CA LYS A 67 23.31 -6.50 4.08
C LYS A 67 24.38 -6.16 3.04
N PHE A 68 24.98 -4.97 3.14
CA PHE A 68 26.20 -4.65 2.36
C PHE A 68 27.43 -5.25 3.05
N ALA A 69 28.50 -5.50 2.29
CA ALA A 69 29.66 -6.28 2.74
C ALA A 69 30.27 -5.76 4.06
N GLY A 70 30.26 -6.63 5.08
CA GLY A 70 30.83 -6.41 6.42
C GLY A 70 29.79 -5.97 7.47
N ASP A 71 29.95 -6.45 8.71
CA ASP A 71 29.05 -6.15 9.85
C ASP A 71 29.03 -4.66 10.28
N PHE A 72 29.79 -3.80 9.59
CA PHE A 72 29.97 -2.39 9.93
C PHE A 72 29.03 -1.44 9.18
N ILE A 73 28.34 -1.88 8.12
CA ILE A 73 27.36 -1.07 7.41
C ILE A 73 25.96 -1.58 7.76
N PRO A 74 25.09 -0.77 8.40
CA PRO A 74 23.73 -1.20 8.71
C PRO A 74 23.01 -1.59 7.43
N GLY A 75 22.35 -2.75 7.46
CA GLY A 75 21.58 -3.26 6.33
C GLY A 75 20.51 -2.25 5.90
N VAL A 76 20.20 -2.27 4.62
CA VAL A 76 19.14 -1.45 4.06
C VAL A 76 17.86 -2.26 4.07
N GLU A 77 16.77 -1.67 4.56
CA GLU A 77 15.48 -2.36 4.75
C GLU A 77 14.39 -1.71 3.90
N TYR A 78 13.44 -2.49 3.43
CA TYR A 78 12.30 -1.95 2.69
C TYR A 78 11.41 -1.10 3.60
N TRP A 79 11.09 -1.62 4.79
CA TRP A 79 10.20 -1.02 5.77
C TRP A 79 10.94 -0.17 6.82
N ARG A 80 11.69 0.86 6.39
CA ARG A 80 12.66 1.57 7.24
C ARG A 80 12.06 2.15 8.53
N GLY A 81 12.36 1.56 9.68
CA GLY A 81 11.86 2.03 10.98
C GLY A 81 10.39 1.72 11.24
N ILE A 82 9.68 1.10 10.28
CA ILE A 82 8.25 0.80 10.38
C ILE A 82 8.05 -0.48 11.21
N VAL A 83 8.87 -1.51 10.98
CA VAL A 83 8.81 -2.77 11.73
C VAL A 83 9.10 -2.49 13.20
N GLU A 84 10.18 -1.78 13.50
CA GLU A 84 10.60 -1.47 14.87
C GLU A 84 9.54 -0.66 15.62
N ALA A 85 8.90 0.29 14.94
CA ALA A 85 7.86 1.11 15.55
C ALA A 85 6.59 0.31 15.85
N LEU A 86 6.18 -0.59 14.93
CA LEU A 86 5.05 -1.48 15.14
C LEU A 86 5.32 -2.44 16.31
N GLU A 87 6.49 -3.08 16.33
CA GLU A 87 6.90 -3.97 17.42
C GLU A 87 7.01 -3.24 18.76
N ALA A 88 7.53 -2.00 18.78
CA ALA A 88 7.57 -1.16 19.96
C ALA A 88 6.16 -0.78 20.48
N ASN A 89 5.14 -0.79 19.60
CA ASN A 89 3.74 -0.64 19.95
C ASN A 89 3.04 -1.99 20.27
N GLY A 90 3.83 -3.06 20.47
CA GLY A 90 3.34 -4.40 20.84
C GLY A 90 2.69 -5.17 19.70
N VAL A 91 2.81 -4.69 18.45
CA VAL A 91 2.28 -5.40 17.28
C VAL A 91 3.25 -6.52 16.92
N GLU A 92 2.75 -7.74 16.77
CA GLU A 92 3.56 -8.81 16.17
C GLU A 92 3.63 -8.61 14.66
N VAL A 93 4.85 -8.47 14.13
CA VAL A 93 5.10 -8.21 12.71
C VAL A 93 5.77 -9.42 12.05
N ILE A 94 5.23 -9.81 10.90
CA ILE A 94 5.80 -10.83 10.02
C ILE A 94 6.24 -10.13 8.73
N THR A 95 7.53 -10.08 8.44
CA THR A 95 8.01 -9.64 7.13
C THR A 95 8.02 -10.81 6.16
N ALA A 96 7.46 -10.65 4.96
CA ALA A 96 7.53 -11.66 3.91
C ALA A 96 8.63 -11.28 2.90
N SER A 97 9.35 -12.28 2.37
CA SER A 97 10.39 -12.06 1.38
C SER A 97 10.02 -12.77 0.07
N VAL A 98 9.66 -11.99 -0.95
CA VAL A 98 9.31 -12.50 -2.27
C VAL A 98 10.38 -12.12 -3.31
N PRO A 99 10.51 -12.84 -4.44
CA PRO A 99 11.48 -12.48 -5.46
C PRO A 99 11.25 -11.04 -5.94
N PRO A 100 12.30 -10.20 -6.05
CA PRO A 100 12.15 -8.76 -6.23
C PRO A 100 11.46 -8.38 -7.53
N SER A 101 11.48 -9.23 -8.55
CA SER A 101 11.10 -8.85 -9.92
C SER A 101 10.40 -9.98 -10.69
N ALA A 102 9.95 -11.03 -10.00
CA ALA A 102 9.21 -12.15 -10.59
C ALA A 102 7.74 -11.80 -10.90
N SER A 103 7.03 -12.73 -11.55
CA SER A 103 5.60 -12.61 -11.82
C SER A 103 4.77 -12.59 -10.53
N ILE A 104 3.53 -12.08 -10.62
CA ILE A 104 2.58 -12.05 -9.50
C ILE A 104 2.33 -13.48 -8.97
N GLU A 105 2.25 -14.47 -9.86
CA GLU A 105 2.03 -15.88 -9.50
C GLU A 105 3.17 -16.44 -8.64
N GLU A 106 4.42 -16.23 -9.07
CA GLU A 106 5.61 -16.71 -8.36
C GLU A 106 5.77 -15.98 -7.03
N ARG A 107 5.56 -14.66 -7.01
CA ARG A 107 5.62 -13.85 -5.80
C ARG A 107 4.53 -14.22 -4.81
N ALA A 108 3.29 -14.42 -5.27
CA ALA A 108 2.18 -14.85 -4.43
C ALA A 108 2.37 -16.24 -3.83
N LEU A 109 2.97 -17.18 -4.60
CA LEU A 109 3.31 -18.50 -4.09
C LEU A 109 4.33 -18.41 -2.95
N LYS A 110 5.40 -17.63 -3.15
CA LYS A 110 6.42 -17.42 -2.12
C LYS A 110 5.86 -16.69 -0.90
N LEU A 111 5.00 -15.68 -1.11
CA LEU A 111 4.30 -14.96 -0.04
C LEU A 111 3.49 -15.93 0.83
N GLY A 112 2.71 -16.82 0.22
CA GLY A 112 1.90 -17.80 0.93
C GLY A 112 2.74 -18.79 1.74
N GLN A 113 3.86 -19.26 1.19
CA GLN A 113 4.79 -20.15 1.88
C GLN A 113 5.43 -19.48 3.10
N ASP A 114 5.89 -18.24 2.95
CA ASP A 114 6.50 -17.48 4.04
C ASP A 114 5.50 -17.20 5.16
N ILE A 115 4.26 -16.82 4.82
CA ILE A 115 3.20 -16.60 5.81
C ILE A 115 2.85 -17.92 6.51
N ALA A 116 2.65 -19.02 5.78
CA ALA A 116 2.32 -20.31 6.39
C ALA A 116 3.38 -20.74 7.41
N GLN A 117 4.66 -20.55 7.07
CA GLN A 117 5.78 -20.89 7.94
C GLN A 117 5.83 -19.98 9.19
N LYS A 118 5.71 -18.66 9.01
CA LYS A 118 5.93 -17.68 10.10
C LYS A 118 4.70 -17.47 10.97
N ALA A 119 3.50 -17.50 10.39
CA ALA A 119 2.25 -17.38 11.13
C ALA A 119 1.91 -18.68 11.89
N ASN A 120 2.39 -19.83 11.40
CA ASN A 120 2.23 -21.15 12.05
C ASN A 120 0.76 -21.46 12.41
N GLY A 121 -0.14 -21.29 11.44
CA GLY A 121 -1.57 -21.58 11.59
C GLY A 121 -2.41 -20.49 12.26
N ARG A 122 -1.79 -19.37 12.68
CA ARG A 122 -2.53 -18.22 13.22
C ARG A 122 -3.15 -17.41 12.08
N SER A 123 -4.32 -16.83 12.33
CA SER A 123 -4.93 -15.86 11.43
C SER A 123 -4.10 -14.57 11.40
N VAL A 124 -4.04 -13.89 10.26
CA VAL A 124 -3.18 -12.71 10.04
C VAL A 124 -3.90 -11.57 9.31
N ASN A 125 -3.38 -10.35 9.47
CA ASN A 125 -3.72 -9.19 8.66
C ASN A 125 -2.57 -8.87 7.71
N ILE A 126 -2.84 -8.63 6.43
CA ILE A 126 -1.81 -8.25 5.48
C ILE A 126 -1.86 -6.75 5.24
N VAL A 127 -0.72 -6.08 5.37
CA VAL A 127 -0.52 -4.71 4.88
C VAL A 127 0.51 -4.77 3.76
N ALA A 128 0.09 -4.36 2.57
CA ALA A 128 0.85 -4.57 1.36
C ALA A 128 1.07 -3.27 0.60
N HIS A 129 2.31 -3.03 0.17
CA HIS A 129 2.67 -1.84 -0.60
C HIS A 129 2.86 -2.19 -2.09
N SER A 130 2.36 -1.33 -2.98
CA SER A 130 2.59 -1.43 -4.42
C SER A 130 2.21 -2.82 -4.96
N MET A 131 3.07 -3.47 -5.75
CA MET A 131 2.85 -4.83 -6.28
C MET A 131 2.54 -5.88 -5.21
N GLY A 132 2.97 -5.70 -3.95
CA GLY A 132 2.67 -6.64 -2.86
C GLY A 132 1.18 -6.82 -2.62
N GLY A 133 0.36 -5.80 -2.93
CA GLY A 133 -1.10 -5.92 -2.83
C GLY A 133 -1.69 -6.82 -3.91
N LEU A 134 -1.08 -6.90 -5.09
CA LEU A 134 -1.47 -7.83 -6.16
C LEU A 134 -1.06 -9.26 -5.79
N ASP A 135 0.16 -9.43 -5.26
CA ASP A 135 0.64 -10.73 -4.75
C ASP A 135 -0.31 -11.28 -3.68
N ALA A 136 -0.70 -10.44 -2.72
CA ALA A 136 -1.64 -10.81 -1.66
C ALA A 136 -3.03 -11.15 -2.22
N ARG A 137 -3.58 -10.35 -3.14
CA ARG A 137 -4.87 -10.65 -3.78
C ARG A 137 -4.84 -11.99 -4.53
N TYR A 138 -3.78 -12.25 -5.29
CA TYR A 138 -3.62 -13.52 -6.00
C TYR A 138 -3.51 -14.70 -5.02
N MET A 139 -2.69 -14.58 -3.98
CA MET A 139 -2.54 -15.59 -2.94
C MET A 139 -3.88 -15.91 -2.27
N ILE A 140 -4.62 -14.89 -1.83
CA ILE A 140 -5.90 -15.03 -1.11
C ILE A 140 -6.98 -15.66 -2.01
N SER A 141 -7.08 -15.18 -3.25
CA SER A 141 -8.18 -15.55 -4.16
C SER A 141 -7.93 -16.85 -4.92
N ARG A 142 -6.68 -17.11 -5.31
CA ARG A 142 -6.32 -18.18 -6.27
C ARG A 142 -5.54 -19.30 -5.66
N LEU A 143 -4.48 -19.00 -4.91
CA LEU A 143 -3.64 -20.05 -4.31
C LEU A 143 -4.28 -20.68 -3.09
N LYS A 144 -4.95 -19.86 -2.25
CA LYS A 144 -5.61 -20.30 -1.01
C LYS A 144 -4.74 -21.27 -0.19
N PRO A 145 -3.51 -20.85 0.18
CA PRO A 145 -2.57 -21.74 0.85
C PRO A 145 -3.17 -22.33 2.13
N GLU A 146 -2.93 -23.63 2.34
CA GLU A 146 -3.30 -24.31 3.58
C GLU A 146 -2.54 -23.67 4.76
N ASN A 147 -3.17 -23.66 5.94
CA ASN A 147 -2.63 -23.05 7.17
C ASN A 147 -2.39 -21.53 7.12
N VAL A 148 -2.98 -20.82 6.14
CA VAL A 148 -2.97 -19.36 6.09
C VAL A 148 -4.41 -18.85 6.12
N GLU A 149 -4.80 -18.28 7.25
CA GLU A 149 -6.09 -17.58 7.39
C GLU A 149 -5.86 -16.07 7.36
N VAL A 150 -6.20 -15.44 6.23
CA VAL A 150 -6.14 -13.98 6.10
C VAL A 150 -7.47 -13.38 6.52
N LEU A 151 -7.45 -12.47 7.49
CA LEU A 151 -8.64 -11.75 7.97
C LEU A 151 -8.84 -10.42 7.25
N SER A 152 -7.73 -9.77 6.86
CA SER A 152 -7.77 -8.53 6.10
C SER A 152 -6.58 -8.36 5.16
N LEU A 153 -6.80 -7.55 4.12
CA LEU A 153 -5.78 -6.99 3.25
C LEU A 153 -5.95 -5.47 3.18
N THR A 154 -4.95 -4.74 3.67
CA THR A 154 -4.80 -3.29 3.49
C THR A 154 -3.76 -3.04 2.41
N THR A 155 -4.15 -2.43 1.30
CA THR A 155 -3.22 -2.05 0.22
C THR A 155 -2.83 -0.58 0.32
N VAL A 156 -1.57 -0.28 0.01
CA VAL A 156 -1.01 1.06 0.02
C VAL A 156 -0.38 1.30 -1.35
N ALA A 157 -0.98 2.20 -2.13
CA ALA A 157 -0.55 2.53 -3.50
C ALA A 157 -0.39 1.31 -4.43
N THR A 158 -1.24 0.30 -4.29
CA THR A 158 -1.23 -0.87 -5.18
C THR A 158 -1.87 -0.54 -6.52
N PRO A 159 -1.24 -0.82 -7.67
CA PRO A 159 -1.82 -0.55 -9.00
C PRO A 159 -2.90 -1.58 -9.37
N HIS A 160 -4.06 -1.55 -8.70
CA HIS A 160 -5.12 -2.53 -8.93
C HIS A 160 -5.74 -2.48 -10.33
N ARG A 161 -5.58 -1.36 -11.04
CA ARG A 161 -6.00 -1.19 -12.44
C ARG A 161 -4.80 -0.94 -13.35
N GLY A 162 -3.60 -1.32 -12.89
CA GLY A 162 -2.34 -1.10 -13.60
C GLY A 162 -1.78 0.31 -13.43
N SER A 163 -0.79 0.63 -14.24
CA SER A 163 -0.18 1.96 -14.31
C SER A 163 0.07 2.32 -15.77
N ALA A 164 -0.38 3.51 -16.17
CA ALA A 164 -0.10 4.09 -17.47
C ALA A 164 1.42 4.26 -17.72
N PHE A 165 2.24 4.34 -16.67
CA PHE A 165 3.69 4.30 -16.84
C PHE A 165 4.19 2.92 -17.25
N ALA A 166 3.59 1.84 -16.73
CA ALA A 166 3.89 0.49 -17.19
C ALA A 166 3.44 0.28 -18.65
N ASP A 167 2.27 0.82 -19.02
CA ASP A 167 1.81 0.81 -20.43
C ASP A 167 2.79 1.58 -21.33
N PHE A 168 3.18 2.79 -20.93
CA PHE A 168 4.12 3.62 -21.67
C PHE A 168 5.46 2.93 -21.88
N LEU A 169 6.03 2.32 -20.83
CA LEU A 169 7.25 1.54 -20.97
C LEU A 169 7.04 0.41 -21.98
N PHE A 170 5.96 -0.36 -21.83
CA PHE A 170 5.65 -1.49 -22.71
C PHE A 170 5.50 -1.07 -24.19
N ASP A 171 4.84 0.05 -24.43
CA ASP A 171 4.62 0.63 -25.76
C ASP A 171 5.90 1.21 -26.38
N GLU A 172 6.74 1.91 -25.60
CA GLU A 172 8.03 2.44 -26.08
C GLU A 172 9.02 1.33 -26.47
N ILE A 173 9.00 0.21 -25.74
CA ILE A 173 9.88 -0.93 -26.03
C ILE A 173 9.39 -1.64 -27.31
N GLY A 174 8.08 -1.81 -27.45
CA GLY A 174 7.45 -2.51 -28.56
C GLY A 174 7.74 -4.03 -28.58
N PRO A 175 6.86 -4.87 -29.16
CA PRO A 175 6.98 -6.33 -29.10
C PRO A 175 8.32 -6.87 -29.64
N ALA A 176 8.91 -6.17 -30.60
CA ALA A 176 10.15 -6.55 -31.26
C ALA A 176 11.39 -6.38 -30.37
N ASN A 177 11.39 -5.43 -29.42
CA ASN A 177 12.55 -5.20 -28.54
C ASN A 177 12.35 -5.77 -27.12
N LEU A 178 11.15 -6.31 -26.81
CA LEU A 178 10.89 -7.00 -25.55
C LEU A 178 11.94 -8.08 -25.24
N PRO A 179 12.34 -8.97 -26.17
CA PRO A 179 13.35 -9.99 -25.87
C PRO A 179 14.73 -9.41 -25.51
N THR A 180 15.11 -8.27 -26.10
CA THR A 180 16.40 -7.60 -25.82
C THR A 180 16.38 -6.93 -24.47
N LEU A 181 15.31 -6.19 -24.16
CA LEU A 181 15.15 -5.62 -22.83
C LEU A 181 15.03 -6.70 -21.77
N TYR A 182 14.35 -7.80 -22.08
CA TYR A 182 14.22 -8.90 -21.16
C TYR A 182 15.56 -9.54 -20.83
N LYS A 183 16.45 -9.68 -21.81
CA LYS A 183 17.83 -10.11 -21.57
C LYS A 183 18.65 -9.10 -20.76
N ILE A 184 18.44 -7.79 -20.96
CA ILE A 184 19.11 -6.75 -20.17
C ILE A 184 18.64 -6.81 -18.72
N PHE A 185 17.33 -6.92 -18.50
CA PHE A 185 16.72 -7.03 -17.18
C PHE A 185 17.11 -8.33 -16.48
N GLU A 186 17.03 -9.49 -17.14
CA GLU A 186 17.52 -10.77 -16.60
C GLU A 186 19.01 -10.71 -16.25
N GLY A 187 19.82 -10.08 -17.09
CA GLY A 187 21.27 -9.89 -16.87
C GLY A 187 21.62 -9.05 -15.65
N VAL A 188 20.68 -8.25 -15.12
CA VAL A 188 20.82 -7.48 -13.88
C VAL A 188 19.92 -7.97 -12.74
N GLY A 189 19.29 -9.14 -12.89
CA GLY A 189 18.41 -9.74 -11.87
C GLY A 189 17.00 -9.11 -11.78
N LEU A 190 16.57 -8.39 -12.81
CA LEU A 190 15.22 -7.86 -12.95
C LEU A 190 14.40 -8.84 -13.83
N GLY A 191 13.46 -9.57 -13.24
CA GLY A 191 12.45 -10.30 -13.96
C GLY A 191 11.49 -9.36 -14.69
N THR A 192 11.07 -9.83 -15.86
CA THR A 192 10.46 -9.02 -16.91
C THR A 192 8.95 -9.15 -16.94
N GLY A 193 8.46 -10.31 -16.48
CA GLY A 193 7.04 -10.59 -16.28
C GLY A 193 6.38 -9.57 -15.36
N ALA A 194 7.07 -9.10 -14.32
CA ALA A 194 6.52 -8.15 -13.37
C ALA A 194 6.01 -6.86 -14.04
N PHE A 195 6.79 -6.24 -14.93
CA PHE A 195 6.38 -5.00 -15.58
C PHE A 195 5.20 -5.20 -16.54
N SER A 196 5.20 -6.29 -17.33
CA SER A 196 4.06 -6.60 -18.21
C SER A 196 2.75 -6.81 -17.42
N GLN A 197 2.85 -7.39 -16.22
CA GLN A 197 1.71 -7.63 -15.35
C GLN A 197 1.23 -6.38 -14.59
N LEU A 198 1.95 -5.25 -14.68
CA LEU A 198 1.52 -3.97 -14.10
C LEU A 198 0.83 -3.07 -15.13
N THR A 199 0.69 -3.52 -16.38
CA THR A 199 -0.06 -2.80 -17.43
C THR A 199 -1.55 -2.71 -17.10
N THR A 200 -2.20 -1.64 -17.54
CA THR A 200 -3.64 -1.43 -17.32
C THR A 200 -4.47 -2.53 -17.98
N LYS A 201 -4.08 -2.90 -19.21
CA LYS A 201 -4.70 -3.97 -19.97
C LYS A 201 -4.66 -5.30 -19.23
N PHE A 202 -3.49 -5.74 -18.78
CA PHE A 202 -3.38 -7.01 -18.05
C PHE A 202 -4.19 -6.97 -16.75
N MET A 203 -4.16 -5.86 -16.01
CA MET A 203 -4.90 -5.74 -14.76
C MET A 203 -6.42 -5.82 -14.96
N ILE A 204 -6.95 -5.16 -15.99
CA ILE A 204 -8.39 -5.08 -16.27
C ILE A 204 -8.91 -6.35 -16.94
N GLU A 205 -8.20 -6.87 -17.94
CA GLU A 205 -8.69 -7.98 -18.78
C GLU A 205 -8.34 -9.36 -18.20
N GLU A 206 -7.21 -9.48 -17.50
CA GLU A 206 -6.67 -10.77 -17.06
C GLU A 206 -6.69 -10.95 -15.55
N PHE A 207 -6.09 -10.01 -14.80
CA PHE A 207 -5.88 -10.19 -13.37
C PHE A 207 -7.16 -10.05 -12.55
N ASN A 208 -7.86 -8.91 -12.67
CA ASN A 208 -9.03 -8.61 -11.84
C ASN A 208 -10.20 -9.58 -12.05
N PRO A 209 -10.60 -9.95 -13.28
CA PRO A 209 -11.70 -10.89 -13.49
C PRO A 209 -11.42 -12.27 -12.88
N LYS A 210 -10.14 -12.67 -12.87
CA LYS A 210 -9.71 -13.96 -12.34
C LYS A 210 -9.25 -13.89 -10.88
N THR A 211 -9.30 -12.74 -10.22
CA THR A 211 -8.84 -12.57 -8.84
C THR A 211 -9.88 -11.79 -8.02
N PRO A 212 -11.10 -12.34 -7.87
CA PRO A 212 -12.14 -11.72 -7.08
C PRO A 212 -11.80 -11.73 -5.59
N ASP A 213 -12.41 -10.82 -4.83
CA ASP A 213 -12.28 -10.80 -3.38
C ASP A 213 -12.83 -12.09 -2.75
N LYS A 214 -12.14 -12.59 -1.72
CA LYS A 214 -12.56 -13.80 -0.99
C LYS A 214 -13.59 -13.41 0.07
N PRO A 215 -14.79 -14.03 0.09
CA PRO A 215 -15.77 -13.80 1.15
C PRO A 215 -15.17 -14.04 2.54
N GLY A 216 -15.48 -13.14 3.48
CA GLY A 216 -14.96 -13.19 4.85
C GLY A 216 -13.63 -12.45 5.07
N VAL A 217 -12.93 -12.05 4.00
CA VAL A 217 -11.73 -11.20 4.10
C VAL A 217 -12.14 -9.73 3.95
N ARG A 218 -11.62 -8.86 4.82
CA ARG A 218 -11.82 -7.41 4.70
C ARG A 218 -10.75 -6.77 3.83
N TYR A 219 -11.17 -5.87 2.94
CA TYR A 219 -10.27 -5.19 2.02
C TYR A 219 -10.30 -3.69 2.27
N PHE A 220 -9.12 -3.12 2.51
CA PHE A 220 -8.90 -1.70 2.72
C PHE A 220 -7.85 -1.19 1.73
N SER A 221 -7.91 0.09 1.37
CA SER A 221 -6.87 0.68 0.52
C SER A 221 -6.60 2.15 0.83
N TYR A 222 -5.35 2.55 0.59
CA TYR A 222 -4.90 3.93 0.62
C TYR A 222 -4.23 4.28 -0.70
N GLY A 223 -4.53 5.47 -1.20
CA GLY A 223 -3.83 6.08 -2.33
C GLY A 223 -2.84 7.14 -1.86
N ALA A 224 -2.06 7.66 -2.79
CA ALA A 224 -1.15 8.76 -2.54
C ALA A 224 -1.04 9.63 -3.79
N ASP A 225 -0.78 10.92 -3.61
CA ASP A 225 -0.44 11.85 -4.68
C ASP A 225 0.80 12.66 -4.30
N VAL A 226 1.59 13.08 -5.28
CA VAL A 226 2.74 13.95 -5.04
C VAL A 226 2.91 14.94 -6.17
N GLN A 227 3.37 16.15 -5.87
CA GLN A 227 3.89 17.07 -6.88
C GLN A 227 5.42 17.00 -6.90
N PRO A 228 6.04 16.19 -7.78
CA PRO A 228 7.47 15.98 -7.74
C PRO A 228 8.24 17.24 -8.14
N SER A 229 9.35 17.50 -7.44
CA SER A 229 10.27 18.58 -7.81
C SER A 229 10.88 18.34 -9.20
N PHE A 230 11.41 19.42 -9.81
CA PHE A 230 12.00 19.36 -11.15
C PHE A 230 13.12 18.30 -11.29
N TRP A 231 13.84 18.02 -10.21
CA TRP A 231 15.00 17.10 -10.15
C TRP A 231 14.64 15.68 -9.69
N SER A 232 13.35 15.41 -9.39
CA SER A 232 12.91 14.09 -8.94
C SER A 232 13.00 13.05 -10.06
N ALA A 233 13.53 11.87 -9.75
CA ALA A 233 13.49 10.71 -10.64
C ALA A 233 12.05 10.30 -11.01
N PHE A 234 11.07 10.60 -10.15
CA PHE A 234 9.65 10.31 -10.41
C PHE A 234 8.97 11.34 -11.31
N LYS A 235 9.64 12.41 -11.74
CA LYS A 235 8.99 13.46 -12.54
C LYS A 235 8.46 12.98 -13.89
N GLN A 236 9.22 12.17 -14.62
CA GLN A 236 8.76 11.67 -15.92
C GLN A 236 7.68 10.61 -15.76
N PRO A 237 7.84 9.58 -14.90
CA PRO A 237 6.77 8.65 -14.59
C PRO A 237 5.49 9.35 -14.13
N HIS A 238 5.60 10.30 -13.20
CA HIS A 238 4.47 11.12 -12.74
C HIS A 238 3.77 11.83 -13.89
N LYS A 239 4.51 12.48 -14.80
CA LYS A 239 3.90 13.20 -15.93
C LYS A 239 3.11 12.29 -16.87
N VAL A 240 3.60 11.07 -17.09
CA VAL A 240 2.91 10.07 -17.91
C VAL A 240 1.60 9.68 -17.22
N VAL A 241 1.65 9.33 -15.94
CA VAL A 241 0.47 8.92 -15.17
C VAL A 241 -0.51 10.09 -15.01
N GLU A 242 -0.05 11.28 -14.65
CA GLU A 242 -0.89 12.49 -14.51
C GLU A 242 -1.69 12.78 -15.78
N LYS A 243 -1.05 12.66 -16.94
CA LYS A 243 -1.70 12.92 -18.22
C LYS A 243 -2.81 11.90 -18.55
N MET A 244 -2.64 10.65 -18.13
CA MET A 244 -3.48 9.52 -18.56
C MET A 244 -4.51 9.11 -17.51
N GLU A 245 -4.17 9.21 -16.23
CA GLU A 245 -4.93 8.68 -15.09
C GLU A 245 -5.19 9.73 -13.99
N GLY A 246 -4.56 10.90 -14.04
CA GLY A 246 -4.73 11.98 -13.07
C GLY A 246 -3.81 11.86 -11.84
N PRO A 247 -4.23 12.37 -10.65
CA PRO A 247 -3.39 12.45 -9.46
C PRO A 247 -2.70 11.13 -9.13
N ASN A 248 -1.41 11.17 -8.82
CA ASN A 248 -0.58 9.99 -8.65
C ASN A 248 0.63 10.23 -7.75
N ASP A 249 1.16 9.14 -7.18
CA ASP A 249 2.31 9.16 -6.26
C ASP A 249 3.68 9.13 -6.95
N GLY A 250 3.68 9.32 -8.27
CA GLY A 250 4.83 9.19 -9.14
C GLY A 250 4.90 7.89 -9.93
N LEU A 251 4.15 6.84 -9.57
CA LEU A 251 4.12 5.58 -10.31
C LEU A 251 2.70 5.01 -10.48
N VAL A 252 1.82 5.24 -9.50
CA VAL A 252 0.46 4.69 -9.47
C VAL A 252 -0.52 5.82 -9.25
N SER A 253 -1.57 5.86 -10.08
CA SER A 253 -2.65 6.83 -9.87
C SER A 253 -3.48 6.51 -8.63
N VAL A 254 -4.05 7.56 -8.05
CA VAL A 254 -5.04 7.46 -6.98
C VAL A 254 -6.19 6.56 -7.44
N GLY A 255 -6.69 6.73 -8.67
CA GLY A 255 -7.76 5.89 -9.23
C GLY A 255 -7.40 4.40 -9.30
N SER A 256 -6.18 4.07 -9.72
CA SER A 256 -5.71 2.68 -9.75
C SER A 256 -5.54 2.09 -8.35
N SER A 257 -5.18 2.91 -7.35
CA SER A 257 -4.98 2.48 -5.96
C SER A 257 -6.24 2.07 -5.19
N LYS A 258 -7.43 2.50 -5.63
CA LYS A 258 -8.69 2.25 -4.91
C LYS A 258 -9.12 0.78 -4.98
N TRP A 259 -9.31 0.14 -3.84
CA TRP A 259 -9.87 -1.22 -3.73
C TRP A 259 -10.56 -1.47 -2.38
N GLY A 260 -11.63 -2.27 -2.38
CA GLY A 260 -12.43 -2.52 -1.18
C GLY A 260 -12.91 -1.21 -0.54
N THR A 261 -12.78 -1.11 0.78
CA THR A 261 -13.08 0.13 1.51
C THR A 261 -11.90 1.10 1.40
N TYR A 262 -12.06 2.13 0.57
CA TYR A 262 -11.06 3.17 0.42
C TYR A 262 -10.98 4.06 1.67
N LYS A 263 -9.79 4.19 2.25
CA LYS A 263 -9.56 4.93 3.50
C LYS A 263 -9.05 6.36 3.27
N GLY A 264 -8.55 6.68 2.06
CA GLY A 264 -8.21 8.03 1.64
C GLY A 264 -6.92 8.13 0.82
N THR A 265 -6.64 9.34 0.35
CA THR A 265 -5.44 9.71 -0.42
C THR A 265 -4.47 10.48 0.46
N LEU A 266 -3.24 10.00 0.58
CA LEU A 266 -2.15 10.70 1.24
C LEU A 266 -1.60 11.82 0.34
N VAL A 267 -1.80 13.07 0.77
CA VAL A 267 -1.43 14.25 -0.03
C VAL A 267 0.04 14.56 0.09
N ASP A 268 0.67 14.88 -1.03
CA ASP A 268 2.09 15.25 -1.13
C ASP A 268 3.06 14.13 -0.67
N VAL A 269 2.66 12.87 -0.89
CA VAL A 269 3.38 11.65 -0.54
C VAL A 269 3.72 10.85 -1.80
N SER A 270 5.03 10.68 -2.07
CA SER A 270 5.48 9.85 -3.20
C SER A 270 5.45 8.36 -2.86
N HIS A 271 5.55 7.52 -3.90
CA HIS A 271 5.61 6.07 -3.76
C HIS A 271 6.71 5.57 -2.80
N LEU A 272 7.84 6.29 -2.69
CA LEU A 272 8.92 5.95 -1.74
C LEU A 272 8.74 6.57 -0.34
N ASP A 273 8.00 7.68 -0.23
CA ASP A 273 7.66 8.25 1.08
C ASP A 273 6.85 7.24 1.92
N LEU A 274 6.00 6.44 1.26
CA LEU A 274 5.14 5.41 1.88
C LEU A 274 5.91 4.33 2.63
N ILE A 275 7.16 4.07 2.27
CA ILE A 275 8.03 3.09 2.92
C ILE A 275 9.20 3.75 3.66
N ASN A 276 9.10 5.06 3.91
CA ASN A 276 10.08 5.86 4.65
C ASN A 276 11.47 5.96 3.97
N TRP A 277 11.51 5.88 2.65
CA TRP A 277 12.76 5.92 1.87
C TRP A 277 13.23 7.31 1.46
N SER A 278 12.40 8.32 1.68
CA SER A 278 12.65 9.71 1.32
C SER A 278 13.43 10.50 2.39
N ALA A 279 14.35 9.86 3.11
CA ALA A 279 15.15 10.48 4.17
C ALA A 279 15.81 11.81 3.72
N ILE A 280 16.16 11.94 2.43
CA ILE A 280 16.69 13.17 1.82
C ILE A 280 15.64 14.29 1.80
N ARG A 281 14.38 13.99 1.43
CA ARG A 281 13.27 14.96 1.44
C ARG A 281 12.95 15.40 2.87
N VAL A 282 12.97 14.46 3.82
CA VAL A 282 12.79 14.74 5.26
C VAL A 282 13.91 15.64 5.80
N PHE A 283 15.16 15.38 5.42
CA PHE A 283 16.30 16.22 5.78
C PHE A 283 16.17 17.63 5.18
N MET A 284 15.86 17.73 3.89
CA MET A 284 15.70 19.02 3.19
C MET A 284 14.52 19.84 3.73
N SER A 285 13.41 19.20 4.10
CA SER A 285 12.26 19.88 4.71
C SER A 285 12.62 20.48 6.08
N LYS A 286 13.39 19.77 6.90
CA LYS A 286 13.93 20.29 8.18
C LYS A 286 14.86 21.49 7.98
N VAL A 287 15.71 21.45 6.96
CA VAL A 287 16.63 22.57 6.64
C VAL A 287 15.86 23.81 6.19
N ASN A 288 14.76 23.64 5.44
CA ASN A 288 13.97 24.74 4.92
C ASN A 288 12.86 25.24 5.86
N GLY A 289 12.82 24.78 7.12
CA GLY A 289 11.78 25.16 8.07
C GLY A 289 10.37 24.69 7.70
N GLY A 290 10.25 23.71 6.79
CA GLY A 290 8.97 23.15 6.36
C GLY A 290 8.36 22.27 7.45
N LYS A 291 7.04 22.38 7.66
CA LYS A 291 6.31 21.42 8.50
C LYS A 291 6.24 20.07 7.79
N ARG A 292 6.61 19.00 8.48
CA ARG A 292 6.43 17.62 7.99
C ARG A 292 4.94 17.31 7.93
N ARG A 293 4.39 17.11 6.74
CA ARG A 293 2.97 16.79 6.54
C ARG A 293 2.68 15.28 6.63
N PHE A 294 3.68 14.44 6.33
CA PHE A 294 3.54 12.98 6.41
C PHE A 294 4.71 12.29 7.13
N ASN A 295 4.38 11.32 7.98
CA ASN A 295 5.30 10.42 8.66
C ASN A 295 4.85 8.97 8.45
N ALA A 296 5.60 8.21 7.66
CA ALA A 296 5.31 6.80 7.39
C ALA A 296 5.16 5.98 8.68
N ILE A 297 5.98 6.21 9.71
CA ILE A 297 5.83 5.46 10.97
C ILE A 297 4.47 5.73 11.62
N ALA A 298 4.05 7.01 11.67
CA ALA A 298 2.73 7.37 12.22
C ALA A 298 1.60 6.73 11.41
N PHE A 299 1.75 6.66 10.09
CA PHE A 299 0.78 6.04 9.19
C PHE A 299 0.63 4.54 9.42
N TYR A 300 1.71 3.76 9.51
CA TYR A 300 1.61 2.31 9.76
C TYR A 300 1.11 1.99 11.18
N LEU A 301 1.47 2.80 12.17
CA LEU A 301 0.88 2.72 13.51
C LEU A 301 -0.63 3.00 13.47
N ASP A 302 -1.08 3.93 12.64
CA ASP A 302 -2.51 4.20 12.46
C ASP A 302 -3.24 3.07 11.73
N ILE A 303 -2.60 2.41 10.75
CA ILE A 303 -3.14 1.19 10.15
C ILE A 303 -3.32 0.11 11.23
N ALA A 304 -2.33 -0.11 12.10
CA ALA A 304 -2.44 -1.09 13.19
C ALA A 304 -3.58 -0.74 14.17
N ASP A 305 -3.73 0.53 14.53
CA ASP A 305 -4.82 1.04 15.38
C ASP A 305 -6.20 0.88 14.70
N MET A 306 -6.28 1.10 13.39
CA MET A 306 -7.48 0.86 12.59
C MET A 306 -7.86 -0.62 12.60
N LEU A 307 -6.90 -1.53 12.35
CA LEU A 307 -7.13 -2.97 12.42
C LEU A 307 -7.62 -3.40 13.81
N ALA A 308 -7.00 -2.88 14.88
CA ALA A 308 -7.44 -3.18 16.25
C ALA A 308 -8.89 -2.76 16.51
N LYS A 309 -9.29 -1.57 16.05
CA LYS A 309 -10.67 -1.06 16.19
C LYS A 309 -11.69 -1.86 15.38
N GLU A 310 -11.24 -2.43 14.28
CA GLU A 310 -12.00 -3.33 13.42
C GLU A 310 -12.12 -4.75 14.04
N GLY A 311 -11.50 -5.02 15.19
CA GLY A 311 -11.47 -6.33 15.83
C GLY A 311 -10.54 -7.34 15.13
N LEU A 312 -9.60 -6.82 14.34
CA LEU A 312 -8.52 -7.55 13.67
C LEU A 312 -7.23 -7.49 14.50
#